data_AF-A0A1G0MXS3-F1
#
_entry.id   AF-A0A1G0MXS3-F1
#
_cell.length_a   1.000
_cell.length_b   1.000
_cell.length_c   1.000
_cell.angle_alpha   90.00
_cell.angle_beta   90.00
_cell.angle_gamma   90.00
#
_symmetry.space_group_name_H-M   'P 1'
#
loop_
_entity.id
_entity.type
_entity.pdbx_description
1 polymer ?
#
loop_
_entity_poly.entity_id
_entity_poly.type
_entity_poly.pdbx_seq_one_letter_code
_entity_poly.pdbx_strand_id
1 'polypeptide(L)'
;MKITIIAVALLAWSIPALAEEVNFSTHLYPKFQTKACTTCHDYFEKDRGGLAFKSHKGRSPDICIYCHTDGVTGFKHADEWFAQPGLYTSGMNPQQTCETMKSAINAKFKNKTLVARQIEHHLFEDPRVLWGIEGATPKSGQLPSDGKESDLVKGGLTKWKEQVKAWIDGGMKCQ
;
A
#
# COMPACT_ATOMS: atom_id res chain seq x y z
N MET A 1 -45.09 23.57 -49.52
CA MET A 1 -44.42 24.02 -48.27
C MET A 1 -43.24 23.10 -48.02
N LYS A 2 -42.01 23.63 -48.06
CA LYS A 2 -40.78 22.85 -47.79
C LYS A 2 -40.40 23.06 -46.33
N ILE A 3 -40.39 21.98 -45.54
CA ILE A 3 -39.97 22.00 -44.14
C ILE A 3 -38.47 21.71 -44.12
N THR A 4 -37.68 22.74 -43.83
CA THR A 4 -36.23 22.62 -43.62
C THR A 4 -36.01 22.15 -42.19
N ILE A 5 -35.54 20.92 -42.01
CA ILE A 5 -35.12 20.39 -40.70
C ILE A 5 -33.68 20.84 -40.46
N ILE A 6 -33.48 21.75 -39.51
CA ILE A 6 -32.15 22.15 -39.02
C ILE A 6 -31.75 21.15 -37.94
N ALA A 7 -30.81 20.28 -38.25
CA ALA A 7 -30.17 19.40 -37.28
C ALA A 7 -29.18 20.21 -36.43
N VAL A 8 -29.53 20.44 -35.16
CA VAL A 8 -28.62 21.01 -34.17
C VAL A 8 -27.67 19.90 -33.71
N ALA A 9 -26.44 19.93 -34.22
CA ALA A 9 -25.36 19.08 -33.74
C ALA A 9 -24.93 19.55 -32.34
N LEU A 10 -25.40 18.85 -31.31
CA LEU A 10 -24.88 18.94 -29.95
C LEU A 10 -23.46 18.39 -29.92
N LEU A 11 -22.48 19.28 -30.09
CA LEU A 11 -21.08 19.02 -29.76
C LEU A 11 -20.99 18.81 -28.24
N ALA A 12 -21.12 17.57 -27.81
CA ALA A 12 -20.77 17.16 -26.46
C ALA A 12 -19.28 17.42 -26.26
N TRP A 13 -18.95 18.52 -25.59
CA TRP A 13 -17.62 18.74 -25.03
C TRP A 13 -17.38 17.67 -23.96
N SER A 14 -16.76 16.57 -24.37
CA SER A 14 -16.10 15.64 -23.46
C SER A 14 -14.93 16.39 -22.84
N ILE A 15 -15.17 17.11 -21.76
CA ILE A 15 -14.10 17.55 -20.86
C ILE A 15 -13.47 16.25 -20.36
N PRO A 16 -12.21 15.94 -20.70
CA PRO A 16 -11.54 14.86 -20.01
C PRO A 16 -11.50 15.32 -18.56
N ALA A 17 -12.20 14.61 -17.68
CA ALA A 17 -11.93 14.71 -16.26
C ALA A 17 -10.42 14.48 -16.15
N LEU A 18 -9.68 15.56 -15.90
CA LEU A 18 -8.27 15.51 -15.57
C LEU A 18 -8.20 14.51 -14.44
N ALA A 19 -7.74 13.29 -14.74
CA ALA A 19 -7.34 12.36 -13.72
C ALA A 19 -6.36 13.15 -12.88
N GLU A 20 -6.79 13.55 -11.67
CA GLU A 20 -5.99 14.30 -10.72
C GLU A 20 -4.64 13.59 -10.71
N GLU A 21 -3.57 14.27 -11.13
CA GLU A 21 -2.26 13.62 -11.27
C GLU A 21 -1.92 13.05 -9.90
N VAL A 22 -2.09 11.72 -9.73
CA VAL A 22 -1.85 11.10 -8.45
C VAL A 22 -0.35 11.04 -8.25
N ASN A 23 0.15 12.11 -7.64
CA ASN A 23 1.50 12.19 -7.17
C ASN A 23 1.67 11.23 -5.97
N PHE A 24 2.72 10.40 -6.03
CA PHE A 24 3.08 9.50 -4.93
C PHE A 24 3.20 10.26 -3.61
N SER A 25 3.88 11.41 -3.61
CA SER A 25 4.16 12.19 -2.41
C SER A 25 2.91 12.75 -1.73
N THR A 26 1.90 13.14 -2.51
CA THR A 26 0.67 13.75 -1.96
C THR A 26 -0.34 12.71 -1.51
N HIS A 27 -0.58 11.66 -2.32
CA HIS A 27 -1.73 10.78 -2.11
C HIS A 27 -1.36 9.42 -1.52
N LEU A 28 -0.20 8.88 -1.88
CA LEU A 28 0.22 7.54 -1.48
C LEU A 28 1.14 7.60 -0.27
N TYR A 29 2.20 8.40 -0.29
CA TYR A 29 3.22 8.45 0.75
C TYR A 29 2.65 8.58 2.17
N PRO A 30 1.69 9.48 2.50
CA PRO A 30 1.14 9.55 3.85
C PRO A 30 0.54 8.22 4.35
N LYS A 31 0.04 7.38 3.43
CA LYS A 31 -0.54 6.08 3.73
C LYS A 31 0.53 5.04 4.07
N PHE A 32 1.67 5.08 3.37
CA PHE A 32 2.84 4.24 3.67
C PHE A 32 3.47 4.56 5.03
N GLN A 33 3.17 5.74 5.60
CA GLN A 33 3.67 6.17 6.90
C GLN A 33 2.73 5.86 8.08
N THR A 34 1.56 5.26 7.83
CA THR A 34 0.68 4.77 8.91
C THR A 34 1.37 3.68 9.73
N LYS A 35 1.05 3.57 11.04
CA LYS A 35 1.61 2.51 11.90
C LYS A 35 1.31 1.11 11.37
N ALA A 36 0.17 0.92 10.72
CA ALA A 36 -0.17 -0.36 10.13
C ALA A 36 0.85 -0.81 9.06
N CYS A 37 1.39 0.13 8.27
CA CYS A 37 2.44 -0.14 7.31
C CYS A 37 3.82 -0.19 7.98
N THR A 38 4.17 0.85 8.75
CA THR A 38 5.53 1.01 9.31
C THR A 38 5.87 -0.07 10.33
N THR A 39 4.88 -0.62 11.06
CA THR A 39 5.11 -1.73 12.01
C THR A 39 5.80 -2.93 11.36
N CYS A 40 5.35 -3.34 10.17
CA CYS A 40 5.93 -4.49 9.48
C CYS A 40 7.23 -4.14 8.76
N HIS A 41 7.37 -2.88 8.33
CA HIS A 41 8.56 -2.39 7.62
C HIS A 41 9.74 -2.08 8.54
N ASP A 42 9.47 -1.66 9.77
CA ASP A 42 10.50 -1.24 10.72
C ASP A 42 10.95 -2.36 11.66
N TYR A 43 10.31 -3.53 11.57
CA TYR A 43 10.45 -4.61 12.55
C TYR A 43 11.91 -4.94 12.91
N PHE A 44 12.77 -5.05 11.90
CA PHE A 44 14.16 -5.50 12.05
C PHE A 44 15.13 -4.41 12.52
N GLU A 45 14.72 -3.13 12.56
CA GLU A 45 15.59 -2.02 12.92
C GLU A 45 15.61 -1.80 14.45
N LYS A 46 16.55 -2.46 15.14
CA LYS A 46 16.65 -2.49 16.62
C LYS A 46 16.74 -1.10 17.27
N ASP A 47 17.37 -0.14 16.60
CA ASP A 47 17.62 1.22 17.10
C ASP A 47 16.47 2.20 16.79
N ARG A 48 15.62 1.87 15.82
CA ARG A 48 14.44 2.65 15.44
C ARG A 48 13.14 2.02 15.94
N GLY A 49 13.26 0.80 16.44
CA GLY A 49 12.18 -0.05 16.91
C GLY A 49 11.28 -0.45 15.74
N GLY A 50 11.14 -1.76 15.53
CA GLY A 50 9.84 -2.30 15.17
C GLY A 50 8.83 -1.87 16.24
N LEU A 51 8.23 -0.69 16.09
CA LEU A 51 7.71 0.09 17.22
C LEU A 51 6.39 -0.44 17.79
N ALA A 52 5.72 -1.38 17.13
CA ALA A 52 4.40 -1.82 17.56
C ALA A 52 4.36 -3.22 18.16
N PHE A 53 5.37 -3.62 18.94
CA PHE A 53 5.22 -4.75 19.86
C PHE A 53 6.12 -4.59 21.07
N LYS A 54 5.78 -3.68 21.99
CA LYS A 54 6.57 -3.44 23.23
C LYS A 54 6.88 -4.73 24.01
N SER A 55 5.99 -5.73 23.96
CA SER A 55 6.17 -7.06 24.56
C SER A 55 7.08 -8.02 23.78
N HIS A 56 7.34 -7.75 22.49
CA HIS A 56 8.16 -8.60 21.60
C HIS A 56 9.51 -7.96 21.21
N LYS A 57 9.87 -6.81 21.79
CA LYS A 57 11.16 -6.15 21.54
C LYS A 57 12.32 -7.12 21.81
N GLY A 58 13.24 -7.24 20.86
CA GLY A 58 14.44 -8.07 20.98
C GLY A 58 14.19 -9.58 20.83
N ARG A 59 12.96 -9.99 20.53
CA ARG A 59 12.64 -11.37 20.19
C ARG A 59 12.79 -11.61 18.70
N SER A 60 13.08 -12.84 18.32
CA SER A 60 13.13 -13.26 16.93
C SER A 60 11.71 -13.44 16.36
N PRO A 61 11.51 -13.27 15.04
CA PRO A 61 10.19 -13.37 14.40
C PRO A 61 9.45 -14.68 14.71
N ASP A 62 10.16 -15.80 14.85
CA ASP A 62 9.57 -17.12 15.11
C ASP A 62 8.70 -17.16 16.37
N ILE A 63 8.92 -16.26 17.34
CA ILE A 63 8.03 -16.23 18.50
C ILE A 63 6.61 -15.74 18.15
N CYS A 64 6.45 -15.03 17.03
CA CYS A 64 5.18 -14.47 16.63
C CYS A 64 4.17 -15.57 16.26
N ILE A 65 4.59 -16.67 15.63
CA ILE A 65 3.68 -17.75 15.19
C ILE A 65 3.01 -18.51 16.34
N TYR A 66 3.50 -18.38 17.58
CA TYR A 66 2.82 -18.96 18.75
C TYR A 66 1.48 -18.28 19.04
N CYS A 67 1.36 -16.98 18.74
CA CYS A 67 0.12 -16.21 18.96
C CYS A 67 -0.55 -15.81 17.63
N HIS A 68 0.24 -15.60 16.58
CA HIS A 68 -0.17 -15.19 15.25
C HIS A 68 -0.21 -16.39 14.31
N THR A 69 -1.10 -17.34 14.61
CA THR A 69 -1.31 -18.51 13.76
C THR A 69 -1.96 -18.13 12.43
N ASP A 70 -1.88 -19.00 11.43
CA ASP A 70 -2.58 -18.84 10.15
C ASP A 70 -4.08 -18.52 10.32
N GLY A 71 -4.73 -19.14 11.31
CA GLY A 71 -6.13 -18.86 11.64
C GLY A 71 -6.40 -17.42 12.10
N VAL A 72 -5.37 -16.67 12.52
CA VAL A 72 -5.45 -15.26 12.93
C VAL A 72 -4.96 -14.36 11.80
N THR A 73 -3.76 -14.60 11.30
CA THR A 73 -3.04 -13.71 10.38
C THR A 73 -3.10 -14.12 8.91
N GLY A 74 -3.44 -15.38 8.60
CA GLY A 74 -3.43 -15.93 7.24
C GLY A 74 -2.04 -16.29 6.71
N PHE A 75 -1.02 -16.33 7.58
CA PHE A 75 0.36 -16.68 7.23
C PHE A 75 0.84 -17.87 8.04
N LYS A 76 1.68 -18.71 7.40
CA LYS A 76 2.17 -19.96 7.99
C LYS A 76 3.51 -19.77 8.69
N HIS A 77 4.34 -18.84 8.19
CA HIS A 77 5.65 -18.54 8.73
C HIS A 77 5.73 -17.09 9.21
N ALA A 78 6.47 -16.85 10.30
CA ALA A 78 6.51 -15.54 10.94
C ALA A 78 7.15 -14.46 10.06
N ASP A 79 8.18 -14.84 9.31
CA ASP A 79 8.91 -13.98 8.37
C ASP A 79 8.05 -13.56 7.18
N GLU A 80 6.98 -14.28 6.87
CA GLU A 80 6.01 -13.86 5.85
C GLU A 80 5.24 -12.61 6.28
N TRP A 81 5.16 -12.31 7.58
CA TRP A 81 4.46 -11.14 8.12
C TRP A 81 5.24 -9.83 7.98
N PHE A 82 6.56 -9.90 7.94
CA PHE A 82 7.42 -8.73 8.01
C PHE A 82 8.02 -8.38 6.64
N ALA A 83 8.32 -7.10 6.42
CA ALA A 83 9.11 -6.72 5.27
C ALA A 83 10.55 -7.25 5.41
N GLN A 84 11.27 -7.38 4.31
CA GLN A 84 12.67 -7.80 4.36
C GLN A 84 13.52 -6.80 5.18
N PRO A 85 14.56 -7.25 5.89
CA PRO A 85 15.51 -6.36 6.57
C PRO A 85 16.03 -5.26 5.64
N GLY A 86 16.17 -4.04 6.14
CA GLY A 86 16.62 -2.89 5.35
C GLY A 86 15.56 -2.22 4.46
N LEU A 87 14.29 -2.67 4.49
CA LEU A 87 13.16 -2.01 3.84
C LEU A 87 12.31 -1.17 4.82
N TYR A 88 12.97 -0.44 5.73
CA TYR A 88 12.32 0.46 6.67
C TYR A 88 11.77 1.68 5.93
N THR A 89 10.47 1.96 6.08
CA THR A 89 9.85 3.13 5.43
C THR A 89 9.70 4.30 6.39
N SER A 90 9.80 4.08 7.70
CA SER A 90 9.72 5.18 8.66
C SER A 90 10.96 6.07 8.59
N GLY A 91 10.72 7.37 8.44
CA GLY A 91 11.77 8.37 8.31
C GLY A 91 12.36 8.49 6.90
N MET A 92 11.86 7.74 5.92
CA MET A 92 12.10 8.04 4.51
C MET A 92 11.19 9.19 4.07
N ASN A 93 11.70 10.09 3.25
CA ASN A 93 10.86 11.05 2.54
C ASN A 93 10.07 10.36 1.40
N PRO A 94 9.14 11.05 0.70
CA PRO A 94 8.36 10.44 -0.37
C PRO A 94 9.18 9.78 -1.47
N GLN A 95 10.21 10.49 -1.96
CA GLN A 95 11.05 10.00 -3.03
C GLN A 95 11.81 8.73 -2.59
N GLN A 96 12.42 8.77 -1.41
CA GLN A 96 13.15 7.64 -0.83
C GLN A 96 12.24 6.41 -0.66
N THR A 97 11.01 6.62 -0.17
CA THR A 97 10.02 5.54 -0.01
C THR A 97 9.69 4.89 -1.35
N CYS A 98 9.38 5.71 -2.36
CA CYS A 98 9.04 5.21 -3.70
C CYS A 98 10.21 4.49 -4.39
N GLU A 99 11.41 5.06 -4.32
CA GLU A 99 12.61 4.48 -4.92
C GLU A 99 13.03 3.19 -4.22
N THR A 100 12.92 3.12 -2.89
CA THR A 100 13.20 1.91 -2.11
C THR A 100 12.24 0.79 -2.47
N MET A 101 10.93 1.07 -2.56
CA MET A 101 9.93 0.08 -2.96
C MET A 101 10.24 -0.48 -4.36
N LYS A 102 10.60 0.37 -5.32
CA LYS A 102 11.01 -0.06 -6.66
C LYS A 102 12.32 -0.86 -6.64
N SER A 103 13.27 -0.47 -5.80
CA SER A 103 14.54 -1.17 -5.63
C SER A 103 14.32 -2.58 -5.08
N ALA A 104 13.44 -2.75 -4.09
CA ALA A 104 13.09 -4.03 -3.48
C ALA A 104 12.59 -5.06 -4.49
N ILE A 105 11.85 -4.60 -5.51
CA ILE A 105 11.39 -5.45 -6.62
C ILE A 105 12.35 -5.45 -7.80
N ASN A 106 13.60 -5.01 -7.64
CA ASN A 106 14.62 -5.00 -8.70
C ASN A 106 14.16 -4.27 -9.98
N ALA A 107 13.40 -3.17 -9.84
CA ALA A 107 12.76 -2.48 -10.97
C ALA A 107 13.75 -2.05 -12.06
N LYS A 108 15.00 -1.73 -11.71
CA LYS A 108 16.04 -1.32 -12.67
C LYS A 108 16.37 -2.38 -13.75
N PHE A 109 16.05 -3.64 -13.50
CA PHE A 109 16.30 -4.76 -14.42
C PHE A 109 15.02 -5.23 -15.14
N LYS A 110 13.91 -4.50 -14.98
CA LYS A 110 12.58 -4.92 -15.45
C LYS A 110 11.98 -3.84 -16.34
N ASN A 111 11.17 -4.27 -17.30
CA ASN A 111 10.36 -3.33 -18.08
C ASN A 111 9.21 -2.75 -17.21
N LYS A 112 8.65 -1.61 -17.63
CA LYS A 112 7.61 -0.90 -16.88
C LYS A 112 6.37 -1.75 -16.59
N THR A 113 5.94 -2.58 -17.54
CA THR A 113 4.77 -3.45 -17.41
C THR A 113 4.96 -4.49 -16.31
N LEU A 114 6.14 -5.11 -16.24
CA LEU A 114 6.45 -6.09 -15.20
C LEU A 114 6.54 -5.42 -13.83
N VAL A 115 7.13 -4.22 -13.75
CA VAL A 115 7.19 -3.43 -12.52
C VAL A 115 5.79 -3.07 -12.03
N ALA A 116 4.92 -2.55 -12.91
CA ALA A 116 3.54 -2.21 -12.60
C ALA A 116 2.79 -3.42 -12.04
N ARG A 117 2.83 -4.57 -12.73
CA ARG A 117 2.16 -5.80 -12.29
C ARG A 117 2.62 -6.27 -10.91
N GLN A 118 3.92 -6.17 -10.61
CA GLN A 118 4.44 -6.57 -9.30
C GLN A 118 4.05 -5.62 -8.18
N ILE A 119 4.03 -4.33 -8.46
CA ILE A 119 3.53 -3.31 -7.53
C ILE A 119 2.04 -3.53 -7.29
N GLU A 120 1.23 -3.73 -8.32
CA GLU A 120 -0.20 -4.01 -8.17
C GLU A 120 -0.42 -5.26 -7.32
N HIS A 121 0.24 -6.36 -7.66
CA HIS A 121 0.08 -7.61 -6.91
C HIS A 121 0.40 -7.42 -5.42
N HIS A 122 1.54 -6.80 -5.10
CA HIS A 122 1.89 -6.51 -3.71
C HIS A 122 0.88 -5.56 -3.05
N LEU A 123 0.56 -4.42 -3.66
CA LEU A 123 -0.30 -3.42 -3.03
C LEU A 123 -1.78 -3.84 -2.99
N PHE A 124 -2.24 -4.81 -3.79
CA PHE A 124 -3.66 -5.18 -3.91
C PHE A 124 -4.01 -6.52 -3.28
N GLU A 125 -3.04 -7.42 -3.17
CA GLU A 125 -3.29 -8.83 -2.85
C GLU A 125 -2.45 -9.32 -1.68
N ASP A 126 -1.36 -8.61 -1.33
CA ASP A 126 -0.54 -8.99 -0.17
C ASP A 126 -1.37 -8.88 1.11
N PRO A 127 -1.56 -9.98 1.86
CA PRO A 127 -2.42 -9.95 3.04
C PRO A 127 -1.89 -9.02 4.13
N ARG A 128 -0.59 -8.67 4.15
CA ARG A 128 -0.03 -7.66 5.06
C ARG A 128 -0.54 -6.26 4.72
N VAL A 129 -0.59 -5.94 3.42
CA VAL A 129 -1.13 -4.66 2.93
C VAL A 129 -2.64 -4.61 3.22
N LEU A 130 -3.36 -5.70 2.96
CA LEU A 130 -4.79 -5.80 3.25
C LEU A 130 -5.10 -5.70 4.76
N TRP A 131 -4.24 -6.25 5.62
CA TRP A 131 -4.36 -6.08 7.07
C TRP A 131 -4.25 -4.61 7.48
N GLY A 132 -3.36 -3.84 6.83
CA GLY A 132 -3.12 -2.43 7.17
C GLY A 132 -4.09 -1.41 6.58
N ILE A 133 -5.02 -1.83 5.70
CA ILE A 133 -6.04 -0.98 5.11
C ILE A 133 -7.36 -1.14 5.84
N GLU A 134 -7.97 -0.02 6.21
CA GLU A 134 -9.26 0.02 6.91
C GLU A 134 -10.36 -0.73 6.13
N GLY A 135 -10.93 -1.77 6.73
CA GLY A 135 -12.04 -2.52 6.15
C GLY A 135 -11.69 -3.31 4.88
N ALA A 136 -10.41 -3.48 4.55
CA ALA A 136 -10.02 -4.33 3.42
C ALA A 136 -10.29 -5.81 3.67
N THR A 137 -10.25 -6.24 4.95
CA THR A 137 -10.69 -7.56 5.40
C THR A 137 -11.47 -7.43 6.72
N PRO A 138 -12.25 -8.45 7.13
CA PRO A 138 -12.86 -8.48 8.46
C PRO A 138 -11.86 -8.40 9.62
N LYS A 139 -10.58 -8.70 9.36
CA LYS A 139 -9.49 -8.73 10.34
C LYS A 139 -8.51 -7.57 10.21
N SER A 140 -8.82 -6.56 9.39
CA SER A 140 -7.91 -5.41 9.21
C SER A 140 -7.62 -4.74 10.56
N GLY A 141 -6.32 -4.55 10.86
CA GLY A 141 -5.83 -4.03 12.12
C GLY A 141 -6.00 -4.93 13.34
N GLN A 142 -6.52 -6.16 13.19
CA GLN A 142 -6.71 -7.06 14.34
C GLN A 142 -5.36 -7.54 14.86
N LEU A 143 -5.17 -7.44 16.19
CA LEU A 143 -4.02 -7.97 16.92
C LEU A 143 -4.47 -9.13 17.83
N PRO A 144 -3.55 -9.95 18.36
CA PRO A 144 -3.89 -10.97 19.36
C PRO A 144 -4.52 -10.36 20.61
N SER A 145 -5.17 -11.22 21.41
CA SER A 145 -5.80 -10.85 22.69
C SER A 145 -6.80 -9.69 22.57
N ASP A 146 -7.60 -9.71 21.50
CA ASP A 146 -8.62 -8.70 21.16
C ASP A 146 -8.08 -7.27 20.97
N GLY A 147 -6.76 -7.12 20.78
CA GLY A 147 -6.14 -5.85 20.45
C GLY A 147 -6.49 -5.37 19.03
N LYS A 148 -6.35 -4.06 18.80
CA LYS A 148 -6.59 -3.45 17.49
C LYS A 148 -5.63 -2.29 17.21
N GLU A 149 -4.98 -2.32 16.04
CA GLU A 149 -4.30 -1.15 15.47
C GLU A 149 -5.34 -0.21 14.85
N SER A 150 -5.31 1.05 15.26
CA SER A 150 -6.29 2.07 14.87
C SER A 150 -5.77 3.02 13.79
N ASP A 151 -4.45 3.15 13.67
CA ASP A 151 -3.76 3.93 12.65
C ASP A 151 -3.56 3.10 11.37
N LEU A 152 -4.69 2.82 10.73
CA LEU A 152 -4.80 2.14 9.44
C LEU A 152 -4.86 3.14 8.28
N VAL A 153 -4.55 2.68 7.07
CA VAL A 153 -4.80 3.44 5.84
C VAL A 153 -6.30 3.71 5.69
N LYS A 154 -6.69 4.99 5.79
CA LYS A 154 -8.08 5.44 5.73
C LYS A 154 -8.64 5.50 4.31
N GLY A 155 -9.96 5.31 4.22
CA GLY A 155 -10.73 5.36 2.97
C GLY A 155 -10.91 4.02 2.28
N GLY A 156 -10.35 2.95 2.84
CA GLY A 156 -10.60 1.57 2.42
C GLY A 156 -9.95 1.12 1.11
N LEU A 157 -10.14 -0.17 0.82
CA LEU A 157 -9.45 -0.87 -0.27
C LEU A 157 -9.77 -0.31 -1.65
N THR A 158 -11.01 0.12 -1.90
CA THR A 158 -11.42 0.69 -3.18
C THR A 158 -10.62 1.96 -3.50
N LYS A 159 -10.64 2.93 -2.58
CA LYS A 159 -9.89 4.20 -2.75
C LYS A 159 -8.39 3.97 -2.83
N TRP A 160 -7.87 3.01 -2.06
CA TRP A 160 -6.47 2.60 -2.16
C TRP A 160 -6.11 2.11 -3.56
N LYS A 161 -6.89 1.16 -4.11
CA LYS A 161 -6.66 0.60 -5.45
C LYS A 161 -6.76 1.67 -6.53
N GLU A 162 -7.73 2.57 -6.44
CA GLU A 162 -7.89 3.69 -7.38
C GLU A 162 -6.64 4.58 -7.40
N GLN A 163 -6.16 5.00 -6.23
CA GLN A 163 -4.99 5.87 -6.13
C GLN A 163 -3.70 5.19 -6.60
N VAL A 164 -3.52 3.90 -6.28
CA VAL A 164 -2.37 3.14 -6.76
C VAL A 164 -2.42 2.97 -8.28
N LYS A 165 -3.59 2.64 -8.85
CA LYS A 165 -3.75 2.52 -10.31
C LYS A 165 -3.45 3.85 -11.02
N ALA A 166 -4.02 4.94 -10.52
CA ALA A 166 -3.76 6.26 -11.09
C ALA A 166 -2.28 6.64 -11.04
N TRP A 167 -1.57 6.30 -9.96
CA TRP A 167 -0.11 6.48 -9.87
C TRP A 167 0.64 5.61 -10.89
N ILE A 168 0.22 4.35 -11.07
CA ILE A 168 0.82 3.44 -12.05
C ILE A 168 0.62 3.93 -13.48
N ASP A 169 -0.61 4.32 -13.83
CA ASP A 169 -0.98 4.88 -15.12
C ASP A 169 -0.25 6.20 -15.40
N GLY A 170 -0.01 6.99 -14.35
CA GLY A 170 0.84 8.20 -14.38
C GLY A 170 2.35 7.94 -14.53
N GLY A 171 2.75 6.67 -14.73
CA GLY A 171 4.14 6.27 -14.96
C GLY A 171 4.96 6.01 -13.69
N MET A 172 4.27 5.83 -12.55
CA MET A 172 4.87 5.53 -11.25
C MET A 172 5.93 6.55 -10.81
N LYS A 173 5.76 7.85 -11.07
CA LYS A 173 6.77 8.86 -10.70
C LYS A 173 6.94 8.92 -9.17
N CYS A 174 8.18 9.11 -8.69
CA CYS A 174 8.49 9.23 -7.25
C CYS A 174 8.47 10.66 -6.72
N GLN A 175 8.29 11.63 -7.63
CA GLN A 175 8.21 13.07 -7.35
C GLN A 175 6.77 13.45 -7.07
#